data_AF-A0A8H3ICD0-F1
#
_entry.id   AF-A0A8H3ICD0-F1
#
_cell.length_a   1.000
_cell.length_b   1.000
_cell.length_c   1.000
_cell.angle_alpha   90.00
_cell.angle_beta   90.00
_cell.angle_gamma   90.00
#
_symmetry.space_group_name_H-M   'P 1'
#
loop_
_entity.id
_entity.type
_entity.pdbx_description
1 polymer ?
#
loop_
_entity_poly.entity_id
_entity_poly.type
_entity_poly.pdbx_seq_one_letter_code
_entity_poly.pdbx_strand_id
1 'polypeptide(L)'
;MIAESIIAAAQNFNDIPIVVRLQGTNAAEGQKMIAESGLKLYAEDGFGGAVRKAIELAGPPPDSTAAASTPREETQAATNTSGNLRTGSVSHQSIRTFSSSSLYRTSRKIPSPQLQLQSKRSMATTSATHTSSYPNTATIPNLSIGPDTKLIYQGFTGKAATINALATLTYGTQILGGVSPSLKTQTPHPHPSLSHLPTYPTVRQAISSLPTKPTATAVLVPAPHAAAAILEAIAAEIPLIVSVAEHVPLHDMFRVQAALRTQSRSRLVGPNCPGIIAPPAKCRIGIMPHLQYTPGCVGIVSKSGTLSYEAVGATTREGLGQSLCIGVGGDMLPGTSLREGLEALLRDEGTKGIVLLGEIGGEAEMEAAGFLSMWNEELGRSGGRRKPVVGMITGRTAPRGRVMGHAGAVAGSSATADDKIRALEAAGVRIAVHPGEIGPLMRELLEEEGLVGGR
;
A
#
# COMPACT_ATOMS: atom_id res chain seq x y z
N MET A 1 -10.32 -4.39 -24.00
CA MET A 1 -9.77 -3.07 -23.62
C MET A 1 -8.23 -3.04 -23.48
N ILE A 2 -7.58 -3.61 -22.45
CA ILE A 2 -6.10 -3.47 -22.32
C ILE A 2 -5.35 -4.06 -23.53
N ALA A 3 -5.70 -5.29 -23.94
CA ALA A 3 -5.11 -5.91 -25.12
C ALA A 3 -5.35 -5.09 -26.40
N GLU A 4 -6.57 -4.61 -26.61
CA GLU A 4 -6.90 -3.70 -27.74
C GLU A 4 -6.04 -2.44 -27.73
N SER A 5 -5.85 -1.80 -26.56
CA SER A 5 -5.00 -0.61 -26.44
C SER A 5 -3.53 -0.91 -26.73
N ILE A 6 -3.03 -2.07 -26.30
CA ILE A 6 -1.66 -2.52 -26.61
C ILE A 6 -1.52 -2.75 -28.12
N ILE A 7 -2.47 -3.44 -28.74
CA ILE A 7 -2.47 -3.70 -30.19
C ILE A 7 -2.50 -2.38 -30.97
N ALA A 8 -3.41 -1.47 -30.60
CA ALA A 8 -3.51 -0.14 -31.23
C ALA A 8 -2.23 0.68 -31.08
N ALA A 9 -1.58 0.63 -29.91
CA ALA A 9 -0.29 1.30 -29.71
C ALA A 9 0.82 0.66 -30.55
N ALA A 10 0.88 -0.67 -30.59
CA ALA A 10 1.91 -1.45 -31.27
C ALA A 10 1.94 -1.25 -32.80
N GLN A 11 0.81 -0.88 -33.41
CA GLN A 11 0.74 -0.49 -34.83
C GLN A 11 1.70 0.67 -35.18
N ASN A 12 2.11 1.48 -34.21
CA ASN A 12 3.06 2.57 -34.40
C ASN A 12 4.54 2.15 -34.26
N PHE A 13 4.81 0.90 -33.89
CA PHE A 13 6.15 0.40 -33.54
C PHE A 13 6.55 -0.84 -34.37
N ASN A 14 6.02 -1.00 -35.58
CA ASN A 14 6.02 -2.23 -36.41
C ASN A 14 7.34 -3.06 -36.45
N ASP A 15 8.50 -2.43 -36.26
CA ASP A 15 9.79 -3.12 -36.31
C ASP A 15 10.29 -3.67 -34.97
N ILE A 16 9.79 -3.17 -33.83
CA ILE A 16 10.26 -3.53 -32.49
C ILE A 16 9.42 -4.70 -31.96
N PRO A 17 10.02 -5.84 -31.61
CA PRO A 17 9.30 -6.93 -30.97
C PRO A 17 8.90 -6.55 -29.53
N ILE A 18 7.64 -6.78 -29.18
CA ILE A 18 7.10 -6.44 -27.86
C ILE A 18 6.62 -7.71 -27.18
N VAL A 19 7.14 -7.98 -25.98
CA VAL A 19 6.64 -9.06 -25.13
C VAL A 19 5.58 -8.50 -24.19
N VAL A 20 4.40 -9.10 -24.23
CA VAL A 20 3.24 -8.68 -23.46
C VAL A 20 2.87 -9.79 -22.50
N ARG A 21 3.13 -9.57 -21.21
CA ARG A 21 2.61 -10.44 -20.17
C ARG A 21 1.23 -9.95 -19.72
N LEU A 22 0.21 -10.79 -19.86
CA LEU A 22 -1.15 -10.47 -19.42
C LEU A 22 -1.73 -11.58 -18.55
N GLN A 23 -2.17 -11.22 -17.35
CA GLN A 23 -2.95 -12.06 -16.45
C GLN A 23 -4.06 -11.21 -15.83
N GLY A 24 -5.21 -11.81 -15.52
CA GLY A 24 -6.37 -11.03 -15.09
C GLY A 24 -7.71 -11.55 -15.59
N THR A 25 -8.73 -10.75 -15.31
CA THR A 25 -10.07 -10.92 -15.89
C THR A 25 -9.97 -10.84 -17.41
N ASN A 26 -10.53 -11.85 -18.10
CA ASN A 26 -10.51 -11.98 -19.56
C ASN A 26 -9.09 -12.01 -20.17
N ALA A 27 -8.07 -12.41 -19.41
CA ALA A 27 -6.70 -12.46 -19.92
C ALA A 27 -6.53 -13.41 -21.11
N ALA A 28 -7.18 -14.58 -21.09
CA ALA A 28 -7.13 -15.54 -22.20
C ALA A 28 -7.66 -14.94 -23.51
N GLU A 29 -8.76 -14.19 -23.44
CA GLU A 29 -9.31 -13.46 -24.58
C GLU A 29 -8.33 -12.37 -25.07
N GLY A 30 -7.74 -11.61 -24.14
CA GLY A 30 -6.72 -10.61 -24.46
C GLY A 30 -5.46 -11.19 -25.12
N GLN A 31 -4.97 -12.33 -24.63
CA GLN A 31 -3.82 -13.03 -25.21
C GLN A 31 -4.13 -13.56 -26.60
N LYS A 32 -5.34 -14.11 -26.80
CA LYS A 32 -5.81 -14.55 -28.12
C LYS A 32 -5.85 -13.38 -29.11
N MET A 33 -6.44 -12.24 -28.72
CA MET A 33 -6.44 -11.03 -29.54
C MET A 33 -5.03 -10.59 -29.95
N ILE A 34 -4.06 -10.65 -29.03
CA ILE A 34 -2.68 -10.29 -29.32
C ILE A 34 -2.05 -11.26 -30.31
N ALA A 35 -2.23 -12.57 -30.11
CA ALA A 35 -1.69 -13.59 -31.00
C ALA A 35 -2.28 -13.49 -32.42
N GLU A 36 -3.55 -13.10 -32.55
CA GLU A 36 -4.25 -12.94 -33.82
C GLU A 36 -3.99 -11.59 -34.50
N SER A 37 -3.28 -10.66 -33.84
CA SER A 37 -3.07 -9.29 -34.36
C SER A 37 -2.16 -9.21 -35.60
N GLY A 38 -1.34 -10.24 -35.85
CA GLY A 38 -0.34 -10.23 -36.92
C GLY A 38 0.84 -9.29 -36.69
N LEU A 39 0.91 -8.62 -35.54
CA LEU A 39 2.02 -7.74 -35.14
C LEU A 39 3.14 -8.56 -34.48
N LYS A 40 4.33 -7.97 -34.31
CA LYS A 40 5.44 -8.54 -33.51
C LYS A 40 5.16 -8.46 -31.99
N LEU A 41 3.98 -8.91 -31.59
CA LEU A 41 3.53 -8.98 -30.20
C LEU A 41 3.56 -10.42 -29.73
N TYR A 42 4.25 -10.69 -28.63
CA TYR A 42 4.38 -12.02 -28.05
C TYR A 42 3.68 -12.06 -26.70
N ALA A 43 2.54 -12.76 -26.63
CA ALA A 43 1.76 -12.87 -25.41
C ALA A 43 2.29 -14.01 -24.53
N GLU A 44 2.52 -13.70 -23.25
CA GLU A 44 3.01 -14.66 -22.26
C GLU A 44 2.10 -14.65 -21.03
N ASP A 45 1.93 -15.82 -20.41
CA ASP A 45 1.12 -15.97 -19.20
C ASP A 45 1.96 -15.71 -17.94
N GLY A 46 3.14 -16.34 -17.85
CA GLY A 46 4.03 -16.29 -16.70
C GLY A 46 5.13 -15.25 -16.85
N PHE A 47 5.56 -14.72 -15.70
CA PHE A 47 6.69 -13.80 -15.65
C PHE A 47 7.98 -14.45 -16.20
N GLY A 48 8.25 -15.71 -15.85
CA GLY A 48 9.42 -16.43 -16.36
C GLY A 48 9.40 -16.63 -17.88
N GLY A 49 8.22 -16.91 -18.47
CA GLY A 49 8.05 -17.01 -19.92
C GLY A 49 8.31 -15.67 -20.61
N ALA A 50 7.69 -14.61 -20.10
CA ALA A 50 7.89 -13.24 -20.58
C ALA A 50 9.36 -12.80 -20.55
N VAL A 51 10.07 -13.06 -19.45
CA VAL A 51 11.50 -12.71 -19.33
C VAL A 51 12.34 -13.51 -20.31
N ARG A 52 12.14 -14.84 -20.41
CA ARG A 52 12.86 -15.67 -21.38
C ARG A 52 12.64 -15.19 -22.80
N LYS A 53 11.39 -14.88 -23.16
CA LYS A 53 11.06 -14.40 -24.51
C LYS A 53 11.68 -13.03 -24.78
N ALA A 54 11.69 -12.14 -23.79
CA ALA A 54 12.34 -10.84 -23.93
C ALA A 54 13.86 -10.97 -24.13
N ILE A 55 14.52 -11.87 -23.39
CA ILE A 55 15.94 -12.17 -23.55
C ILE A 55 16.23 -12.79 -24.92
N GLU A 56 15.43 -13.76 -25.35
CA GLU A 56 15.52 -14.39 -26.67
C GLU A 56 15.46 -13.35 -27.80
N LEU A 57 14.53 -12.40 -27.70
CA LEU A 57 14.32 -11.36 -28.71
C LEU A 57 15.37 -10.24 -28.66
N ALA A 58 15.94 -9.95 -27.48
CA ALA A 58 17.00 -8.96 -27.32
C ALA A 58 18.36 -9.44 -27.85
N GLY A 59 18.56 -10.75 -27.97
CA GLY A 59 19.85 -11.36 -28.33
C GLY A 59 20.86 -11.32 -27.17
N PRO A 60 22.08 -11.87 -27.37
CA PRO A 60 23.11 -11.83 -26.35
C PRO A 60 23.52 -10.37 -26.06
N PRO A 61 23.88 -10.04 -24.80
CA PRO A 61 24.42 -8.74 -24.48
C PRO A 61 25.68 -8.50 -25.33
N PRO A 62 25.89 -7.28 -25.87
CA PRO A 62 27.09 -6.99 -26.62
C PRO A 62 28.33 -7.28 -25.76
N ASP A 63 29.32 -7.96 -26.34
CA ASP A 63 30.55 -8.38 -25.64
C ASP A 63 31.16 -7.21 -24.86
N SER A 64 31.38 -7.44 -23.56
CA SER A 64 31.94 -6.46 -22.62
C SER A 64 33.44 -6.14 -22.83
N THR A 65 34.02 -6.51 -23.98
CA THR A 65 35.42 -6.28 -24.32
C THR A 65 35.68 -5.10 -25.25
N ALA A 66 34.65 -4.35 -25.69
CA ALA A 66 34.81 -3.23 -26.62
C ALA A 66 34.48 -1.82 -26.04
N ALA A 67 34.41 -1.66 -24.71
CA ALA A 67 34.17 -0.37 -24.07
C ALA A 67 35.34 0.06 -23.17
N ALA A 68 36.56 0.00 -23.70
CA ALA A 68 37.74 0.60 -23.09
C ALA A 68 38.53 1.39 -24.13
N SER A 69 37.95 2.50 -24.62
CA SER A 69 38.66 3.74 -25.02
C SER A 69 37.77 4.60 -25.92
N THR A 70 37.04 5.53 -25.33
CA THR A 70 36.75 6.83 -25.97
C THR A 70 36.17 7.77 -24.90
N PRO A 71 36.76 8.95 -24.64
CA PRO A 71 36.16 9.93 -23.76
C PRO A 71 34.86 10.40 -24.39
N ARG A 72 33.74 10.32 -23.69
CA ARG A 72 32.50 10.97 -24.11
C ARG A 72 32.67 12.48 -23.91
N GLU A 73 32.76 13.22 -25.01
CA GLU A 73 32.57 14.67 -25.01
C GLU A 73 31.14 14.99 -24.54
N GLU A 74 31.04 15.77 -23.47
CA GLU A 74 29.78 16.40 -23.07
C GLU A 74 29.45 17.52 -24.05
N THR A 75 28.66 17.19 -25.08
CA THR A 75 28.07 18.23 -25.94
C THR A 75 26.87 18.85 -25.22
N GLN A 76 27.09 20.00 -24.57
CA GLN A 76 26.02 20.92 -24.22
C GLN A 76 25.42 21.50 -25.50
N ALA A 77 24.24 21.04 -25.89
CA ALA A 77 23.45 21.66 -26.94
C ALA A 77 22.78 22.93 -26.40
N ALA A 78 23.45 24.06 -26.62
CA ALA A 78 22.86 25.39 -26.52
C ALA A 78 21.87 25.60 -27.69
N THR A 79 20.60 25.87 -27.37
CA THR A 79 19.63 26.38 -28.34
C THR A 79 19.85 27.88 -28.51
N ASN A 80 20.47 28.28 -29.62
CA ASN A 80 20.43 29.64 -30.14
C ASN A 80 19.21 29.79 -31.05
N THR A 81 18.26 30.63 -30.65
CA THR A 81 17.30 31.26 -31.56
C THR A 81 17.64 32.75 -31.61
N SER A 82 18.08 33.20 -32.78
CA SER A 82 18.54 34.56 -33.03
C SER A 82 17.40 35.55 -33.22
N GLY A 83 17.58 36.76 -32.69
CA GLY A 83 17.11 38.02 -33.28
C GLY A 83 15.85 38.62 -32.65
N ASN A 84 15.98 39.71 -31.88
CA ASN A 84 16.07 41.07 -32.45
C ASN A 84 16.13 42.18 -31.38
N LEU A 85 16.92 43.22 -31.71
CA LEU A 85 16.74 44.65 -31.43
C LEU A 85 17.16 45.28 -30.07
N ARG A 86 18.28 46.03 -30.18
CA ARG A 86 18.52 47.45 -29.81
C ARG A 86 18.77 47.85 -28.33
N THR A 87 20.08 48.01 -28.11
CA THR A 87 20.86 49.02 -27.36
C THR A 87 20.21 50.30 -26.81
N GLY A 88 20.60 50.65 -25.57
CA GLY A 88 20.68 52.00 -24.97
C GLY A 88 20.48 51.91 -23.44
N SER A 89 21.20 52.55 -22.51
CA SER A 89 22.37 53.43 -22.48
C SER A 89 22.81 53.58 -21.01
N VAL A 90 24.11 53.46 -20.75
CA VAL A 90 24.99 54.14 -19.77
C VAL A 90 24.40 54.79 -18.49
N SER A 91 24.91 54.43 -17.30
CA SER A 91 25.84 55.30 -16.52
C SER A 91 26.16 54.78 -15.09
N HIS A 92 27.44 54.89 -14.75
CA HIS A 92 28.07 54.75 -13.43
C HIS A 92 27.69 55.89 -12.48
N GLN A 93 27.73 55.65 -11.16
CA GLN A 93 28.62 56.38 -10.24
C GLN A 93 28.66 55.80 -8.81
N SER A 94 29.66 56.27 -8.07
CA SER A 94 30.49 55.58 -7.08
C SER A 94 30.39 56.12 -5.65
N ILE A 95 30.64 55.23 -4.67
CA ILE A 95 31.46 55.35 -3.42
C ILE A 95 31.26 56.57 -2.49
N ARG A 96 31.06 56.32 -1.17
CA ARG A 96 31.98 56.73 -0.06
C ARG A 96 31.49 56.34 1.35
N THR A 97 32.44 55.84 2.13
CA THR A 97 32.48 55.66 3.59
C THR A 97 32.71 56.98 4.32
N PHE A 98 32.23 57.15 5.56
CA PHE A 98 32.95 57.92 6.59
C PHE A 98 32.52 57.58 8.03
N SER A 99 33.51 57.65 8.92
CA SER A 99 33.52 57.46 10.38
C SER A 99 33.33 58.78 11.11
N SER A 100 32.79 58.77 12.34
CA SER A 100 33.30 59.60 13.46
C SER A 100 32.70 59.18 14.81
N SER A 101 33.44 59.46 15.87
CA SER A 101 33.21 59.07 17.26
C SER A 101 33.12 60.28 18.20
N SER A 102 32.34 60.12 19.28
CA SER A 102 32.61 60.55 20.69
C SER A 102 31.81 61.71 21.33
N LEU A 103 31.59 61.52 22.66
CA LEU A 103 31.21 62.44 23.77
C LEU A 103 29.69 62.62 24.03
N TYR A 104 29.09 62.54 25.24
CA TYR A 104 29.50 62.53 26.66
C TYR A 104 28.39 61.89 27.56
N ARG A 105 28.80 61.04 28.52
CA ARG A 105 28.34 60.80 29.93
C ARG A 105 26.96 61.28 30.44
N THR A 106 26.15 60.38 31.04
CA THR A 106 25.83 60.33 32.50
C THR A 106 24.84 59.21 32.89
N SER A 107 25.07 58.68 34.09
CA SER A 107 24.44 57.53 34.76
C SER A 107 23.01 57.80 35.24
N ARG A 108 22.13 56.79 35.20
CA ARG A 108 21.08 56.56 36.22
C ARG A 108 20.65 55.08 36.25
N LYS A 109 20.84 54.45 37.41
CA LYS A 109 20.32 53.13 37.79
C LYS A 109 18.80 53.18 37.85
N ILE A 110 18.12 52.22 37.21
CA ILE A 110 16.68 51.98 37.38
C ILE A 110 16.54 50.75 38.29
N PRO A 111 15.76 50.81 39.39
CA PRO A 111 15.58 49.69 40.30
C PRO A 111 14.62 48.65 39.73
N SER A 112 14.99 47.38 39.84
CA SER A 112 14.16 46.22 39.53
C SER A 112 13.06 46.02 40.60
N PRO A 113 11.78 45.90 40.24
CA PRO A 113 10.74 45.56 41.19
C PRO A 113 10.79 44.05 41.52
N GLN A 114 10.93 43.74 42.81
CA GLN A 114 10.72 42.40 43.35
C GLN A 114 9.25 42.01 43.17
N LEU A 115 8.98 41.15 42.18
CA LEU A 115 7.72 40.42 42.11
C LEU A 115 7.81 39.22 43.04
N GLN A 116 7.02 39.28 44.13
CA GLN A 116 6.79 38.16 45.03
C GLN A 116 6.31 36.94 44.23
N LEU A 117 7.05 35.83 44.30
CA LEU A 117 6.62 34.54 43.78
C LEU A 117 5.41 34.07 44.61
N GLN A 118 4.21 34.26 44.07
CA GLN A 118 3.06 33.49 44.50
C GLN A 118 3.27 32.03 44.07
N SER A 119 3.17 31.14 45.04
CA SER A 119 3.18 29.68 44.92
C SER A 119 2.36 29.23 43.70
N LYS A 120 3.04 28.85 42.61
CA LYS A 120 2.44 28.08 41.52
C LYS A 120 2.07 26.71 42.09
N ARG A 121 0.76 26.44 42.17
CA ARG A 121 0.23 25.09 42.36
C ARG A 121 0.95 24.17 41.36
N SER A 122 1.64 23.15 41.85
CA SER A 122 2.27 22.16 40.98
C SER A 122 1.15 21.44 40.25
N MET A 123 1.04 21.68 38.94
CA MET A 123 0.35 20.73 38.06
C MET A 123 1.18 19.45 38.17
N ALA A 124 0.61 18.42 38.80
CA ALA A 124 1.18 17.10 38.80
C ALA A 124 1.28 16.67 37.34
N THR A 125 2.48 16.77 36.75
CA THR A 125 2.80 16.07 35.53
C THR A 125 2.90 14.61 35.94
N THR A 126 1.80 13.87 35.80
CA THR A 126 1.90 12.44 35.59
C THR A 126 2.79 12.29 34.37
N SER A 127 4.04 11.89 34.59
CA SER A 127 4.86 11.27 33.56
C SER A 127 4.11 10.01 33.16
N ALA A 128 3.16 10.14 32.24
CA ALA A 128 2.73 9.05 31.41
C ALA A 128 4.01 8.60 30.72
N THR A 129 4.60 7.53 31.24
CA THR A 129 5.59 6.74 30.52
C THR A 129 4.94 6.43 29.17
N HIS A 130 5.35 7.16 28.13
CA HIS A 130 5.05 6.84 26.74
C HIS A 130 5.76 5.53 26.44
N THR A 131 5.18 4.43 26.93
CA THR A 131 5.60 3.08 26.59
C THR A 131 5.08 2.79 25.19
N SER A 132 6.02 2.77 24.25
CA SER A 132 5.93 2.15 22.92
C SER A 132 5.17 2.92 21.83
N SER A 133 5.84 3.08 20.70
CA SER A 133 5.47 3.79 19.47
C SER A 133 4.44 3.06 18.59
N TYR A 134 3.75 2.03 19.09
CA TYR A 134 2.85 1.22 18.25
C TYR A 134 1.37 1.58 18.50
N PRO A 135 0.61 1.98 17.45
CA PRO A 135 -0.81 2.25 17.60
C PRO A 135 -1.57 0.96 17.92
N ASN A 136 -2.34 1.01 19.01
CA ASN A 136 -3.41 0.11 19.41
C ASN A 136 -3.41 -1.32 18.82
N THR A 137 -2.61 -2.23 19.38
CA THR A 137 -2.65 -3.67 19.04
C THR A 137 -3.98 -4.34 19.37
N ALA A 138 -4.82 -3.76 20.23
CA ALA A 138 -6.09 -4.35 20.65
C ALA A 138 -7.11 -4.50 19.51
N THR A 139 -6.96 -3.73 18.42
CA THR A 139 -7.85 -3.82 17.24
C THR A 139 -7.29 -4.70 16.12
N ILE A 140 -6.17 -5.40 16.31
CA ILE A 140 -5.61 -6.33 15.29
C ILE A 140 -6.60 -7.45 14.97
N PRO A 141 -7.34 -8.03 15.95
CA PRO A 141 -8.34 -9.05 15.67
C PRO A 141 -9.41 -8.65 14.65
N ASN A 142 -9.67 -7.35 14.46
CA ASN A 142 -10.62 -6.85 13.45
C ASN A 142 -10.16 -7.10 12.01
N LEU A 143 -8.88 -7.45 11.78
CA LEU A 143 -8.37 -7.86 10.47
C LEU A 143 -8.83 -9.27 10.08
N SER A 144 -9.35 -10.07 11.01
CA SER A 144 -9.92 -11.37 10.69
C SER A 144 -11.32 -11.18 10.10
N ILE A 145 -11.49 -11.52 8.82
CA ILE A 145 -12.77 -11.49 8.12
C ILE A 145 -13.25 -12.90 7.80
N GLY A 146 -14.57 -13.09 7.72
CA GLY A 146 -15.16 -14.41 7.60
C GLY A 146 -16.67 -14.39 7.38
N PRO A 147 -17.36 -15.53 7.60
CA PRO A 147 -18.81 -15.63 7.42
C PRO A 147 -19.59 -14.63 8.28
N ASP A 148 -19.11 -14.30 9.48
CA ASP A 148 -19.76 -13.34 10.39
C ASP A 148 -19.54 -11.86 10.01
N THR A 149 -18.77 -11.60 8.95
CA THR A 149 -18.49 -10.25 8.49
C THR A 149 -19.71 -9.62 7.85
N LYS A 150 -20.20 -8.54 8.45
CA LYS A 150 -21.38 -7.79 8.02
C LYS A 150 -20.95 -6.44 7.48
N LEU A 151 -20.96 -6.33 6.14
CA LEU A 151 -20.38 -5.20 5.43
C LEU A 151 -21.43 -4.13 5.12
N ILE A 152 -21.07 -2.86 5.34
CA ILE A 152 -21.74 -1.72 4.72
C ILE A 152 -20.81 -0.96 3.78
N TYR A 153 -21.37 -0.30 2.77
CA TYR A 153 -20.61 0.55 1.86
C TYR A 153 -20.74 2.03 2.20
N GLN A 154 -19.64 2.79 2.18
CA GLN A 154 -19.69 4.25 2.11
C GLN A 154 -19.48 4.71 0.67
N GLY A 155 -20.34 5.61 0.20
CA GLY A 155 -20.45 5.94 -1.22
C GLY A 155 -21.29 4.93 -2.01
N PHE A 156 -22.22 4.24 -1.35
CA PHE A 156 -22.87 3.01 -1.83
C PHE A 156 -23.52 3.15 -3.22
N THR A 157 -24.19 4.28 -3.46
CA THR A 157 -24.89 4.56 -4.73
C THR A 157 -23.97 5.03 -5.85
N GLY A 158 -22.68 5.21 -5.60
CA GLY A 158 -21.71 5.61 -6.61
C GLY A 158 -21.37 4.46 -7.57
N LYS A 159 -21.09 4.76 -8.84
CA LYS A 159 -20.82 3.76 -9.89
C LYS A 159 -19.78 2.71 -9.47
N ALA A 160 -18.64 3.14 -8.93
CA ALA A 160 -17.58 2.24 -8.50
C ALA A 160 -18.01 1.36 -7.31
N ALA A 161 -18.70 1.93 -6.34
CA ALA A 161 -19.23 1.19 -5.19
C ALA A 161 -20.29 0.18 -5.60
N THR A 162 -21.21 0.53 -6.50
CA THR A 162 -22.24 -0.38 -7.02
C THR A 162 -21.61 -1.58 -7.74
N ILE A 163 -20.67 -1.34 -8.66
CA ILE A 163 -19.97 -2.43 -9.37
C ILE A 163 -19.21 -3.32 -8.38
N ASN A 164 -18.52 -2.71 -7.41
CA ASN A 164 -17.78 -3.44 -6.41
C ASN A 164 -18.70 -4.27 -5.49
N ALA A 165 -19.81 -3.70 -5.02
CA ALA A 165 -20.79 -4.36 -4.17
C ALA A 165 -21.42 -5.57 -4.85
N LEU A 166 -21.75 -5.47 -6.15
CA LEU A 166 -22.23 -6.61 -6.94
C LEU A 166 -21.20 -7.74 -6.95
N ALA A 167 -19.94 -7.43 -7.28
CA ALA A 167 -18.87 -8.44 -7.28
C ALA A 167 -18.57 -8.98 -5.86
N THR A 168 -18.83 -8.21 -4.80
CA THR A 168 -18.63 -8.62 -3.39
C THR A 168 -19.73 -9.59 -2.96
N LEU A 169 -20.97 -9.30 -3.37
CA LEU A 169 -22.11 -10.17 -3.17
C LEU A 169 -21.94 -11.48 -3.96
N THR A 170 -21.54 -11.41 -5.24
CA THR A 170 -21.25 -12.60 -6.06
C THR A 170 -20.16 -13.48 -5.46
N TYR A 171 -19.15 -12.88 -4.82
CA TYR A 171 -18.10 -13.65 -4.16
C TYR A 171 -18.62 -14.42 -2.93
N GLY A 172 -19.55 -13.82 -2.17
CA GLY A 172 -20.20 -14.45 -1.01
C GLY A 172 -20.21 -13.60 0.27
N THR A 173 -19.75 -12.35 0.23
CA THR A 173 -19.72 -11.50 1.43
C THR A 173 -21.10 -10.93 1.75
N GLN A 174 -21.46 -10.93 3.04
CA GLN A 174 -22.74 -10.39 3.48
C GLN A 174 -22.73 -8.86 3.47
N ILE A 175 -23.61 -8.26 2.66
CA ILE A 175 -23.80 -6.80 2.59
C ILE A 175 -25.12 -6.44 3.26
N LEU A 176 -25.07 -5.54 4.25
CA LEU A 176 -26.26 -5.06 4.97
C LEU A 176 -26.90 -3.83 4.33
N GLY A 177 -26.15 -3.11 3.50
CA GLY A 177 -26.57 -1.84 2.89
C GLY A 177 -25.40 -0.88 2.76
N GLY A 178 -25.70 0.42 2.81
CA GLY A 178 -24.64 1.41 2.78
C GLY A 178 -25.13 2.83 3.01
N VAL A 179 -24.24 3.78 2.77
CA VAL A 179 -24.49 5.20 3.01
C VAL A 179 -24.14 6.04 1.80
N SER A 180 -24.95 7.08 1.60
CA SER A 180 -24.79 8.11 0.57
C SER A 180 -25.20 9.47 1.15
N PRO A 181 -24.25 10.37 1.44
CA PRO A 181 -24.52 11.65 2.11
C PRO A 181 -25.49 12.59 1.39
N SER A 182 -25.72 12.40 0.09
CA SER A 182 -26.67 13.20 -0.70
C SER A 182 -28.14 12.89 -0.38
N LEU A 183 -28.41 11.80 0.35
CA LEU A 183 -29.77 11.40 0.72
C LEU A 183 -30.26 12.17 1.95
N LYS A 184 -31.57 12.41 2.01
CA LYS A 184 -32.23 13.02 3.18
C LYS A 184 -32.82 11.98 4.14
N THR A 185 -33.20 10.83 3.61
CA THR A 185 -33.85 9.72 4.33
C THR A 185 -33.32 8.39 3.83
N GLN A 186 -33.68 7.30 4.52
CA GLN A 186 -33.42 5.96 4.01
C GLN A 186 -34.12 5.74 2.68
N THR A 187 -33.43 5.17 1.70
CA THR A 187 -33.98 4.75 0.40
C THR A 187 -33.43 3.38 0.00
N PRO A 188 -34.15 2.60 -0.82
CA PRO A 188 -33.55 1.47 -1.55
C PRO A 188 -32.33 1.89 -2.36
N HIS A 189 -31.39 0.97 -2.60
CA HIS A 189 -30.31 1.21 -3.55
C HIS A 189 -30.88 1.35 -4.99
N PRO A 190 -30.39 2.30 -5.82
CA PRO A 190 -30.98 2.57 -7.14
C PRO A 190 -30.74 1.47 -8.18
N HIS A 191 -29.69 0.65 -8.01
CA HIS A 191 -29.42 -0.48 -8.90
C HIS A 191 -30.39 -1.64 -8.66
N PRO A 192 -31.07 -2.20 -9.69
CA PRO A 192 -32.09 -3.24 -9.53
C PRO A 192 -31.63 -4.45 -8.71
N SER A 193 -30.44 -4.98 -8.98
CA SER A 193 -29.88 -6.15 -8.28
C SER A 193 -29.48 -5.90 -6.82
N LEU A 194 -29.45 -4.63 -6.38
CA LEU A 194 -29.14 -4.24 -5.01
C LEU A 194 -30.33 -3.54 -4.33
N SER A 195 -31.47 -3.40 -5.00
CA SER A 195 -32.63 -2.63 -4.52
C SER A 195 -33.23 -3.14 -3.20
N HIS A 196 -32.97 -4.39 -2.84
CA HIS A 196 -33.33 -4.97 -1.55
C HIS A 196 -32.46 -4.45 -0.38
N LEU A 197 -31.34 -3.78 -0.67
CA LEU A 197 -30.42 -3.24 0.33
C LEU A 197 -30.72 -1.76 0.62
N PRO A 198 -30.81 -1.36 1.90
CA PRO A 198 -31.07 0.01 2.28
C PRO A 198 -29.83 0.90 2.11
N THR A 199 -30.07 2.16 1.75
CA THR A 199 -29.09 3.24 1.72
C THR A 199 -29.50 4.33 2.71
N TYR A 200 -28.57 4.76 3.55
CA TYR A 200 -28.80 5.78 4.58
C TYR A 200 -27.99 7.06 4.32
N PRO A 201 -28.41 8.22 4.85
CA PRO A 201 -27.61 9.43 4.79
C PRO A 201 -26.26 9.36 5.54
N THR A 202 -26.21 8.65 6.67
CA THR A 202 -25.02 8.58 7.55
C THR A 202 -24.77 7.17 8.08
N VAL A 203 -23.53 6.87 8.48
CA VAL A 203 -23.15 5.59 9.10
C VAL A 203 -23.89 5.40 10.42
N ARG A 204 -24.04 6.46 11.20
CA ARG A 204 -24.78 6.43 12.48
C ARG A 204 -26.23 5.99 12.27
N GLN A 205 -26.92 6.56 11.27
CA GLN A 205 -28.29 6.16 10.95
C GLN A 205 -28.36 4.71 10.44
N ALA A 206 -27.40 4.28 9.63
CA ALA A 206 -27.32 2.89 9.20
C ALA A 206 -27.22 1.94 10.41
N ILE A 207 -26.31 2.19 11.36
CA ILE A 207 -26.16 1.35 12.55
C ILE A 207 -27.43 1.32 13.41
N SER A 208 -28.09 2.47 13.60
CA SER A 208 -29.30 2.56 14.43
C SER A 208 -30.51 1.85 13.80
N SER A 209 -30.57 1.77 12.47
CA SER A 209 -31.73 1.25 11.75
C SER A 209 -31.56 -0.19 11.25
N LEU A 210 -30.32 -0.65 11.06
CA LEU A 210 -30.06 -2.02 10.61
C LEU A 210 -30.43 -3.04 11.71
N PRO A 211 -30.98 -4.21 11.34
CA PRO A 211 -31.34 -5.25 12.31
C PRO A 211 -30.12 -5.86 13.00
N THR A 212 -28.93 -5.65 12.44
CA THR A 212 -27.68 -6.15 12.99
C THR A 212 -26.58 -5.12 12.77
N LYS A 213 -25.70 -4.99 13.76
CA LYS A 213 -24.58 -4.06 13.66
C LYS A 213 -23.58 -4.52 12.58
N PRO A 214 -23.18 -3.63 11.66
CA PRO A 214 -22.10 -3.92 10.74
C PRO A 214 -20.78 -4.11 11.50
N THR A 215 -19.98 -5.09 11.06
CA THR A 215 -18.64 -5.35 11.61
C THR A 215 -17.56 -4.73 10.73
N ALA A 216 -17.90 -4.34 9.50
CA ALA A 216 -16.97 -3.71 8.60
C ALA A 216 -17.63 -2.69 7.67
N THR A 217 -16.81 -1.79 7.12
CA THR A 217 -17.21 -0.88 6.06
C THR A 217 -16.17 -0.76 4.95
N ALA A 218 -16.64 -0.73 3.70
CA ALA A 218 -15.82 -0.40 2.54
C ALA A 218 -16.04 1.06 2.14
N VAL A 219 -14.97 1.85 2.16
CA VAL A 219 -14.96 3.26 1.75
C VAL A 219 -14.59 3.33 0.27
N LEU A 220 -15.62 3.43 -0.59
CA LEU A 220 -15.50 3.62 -2.04
C LEU A 220 -15.87 5.06 -2.39
N VAL A 221 -15.17 5.99 -1.75
CA VAL A 221 -15.40 7.42 -1.82
C VAL A 221 -14.19 8.08 -2.48
N PRO A 222 -14.36 9.10 -3.36
CA PRO A 222 -13.24 9.82 -3.95
C PRO A 222 -12.28 10.40 -2.91
N ALA A 223 -11.00 10.52 -3.27
CA ALA A 223 -9.92 10.90 -2.36
C ALA A 223 -10.18 12.16 -1.51
N PRO A 224 -10.74 13.27 -2.05
CA PRO A 224 -11.04 14.46 -1.26
C PRO A 224 -12.06 14.27 -0.13
N HIS A 225 -12.83 13.19 -0.17
CA HIS A 225 -13.90 12.90 0.80
C HIS A 225 -13.62 11.63 1.62
N ALA A 226 -12.59 10.86 1.28
CA ALA A 226 -12.28 9.58 1.92
C ALA A 226 -11.98 9.73 3.42
N ALA A 227 -11.23 10.76 3.82
CA ALA A 227 -10.90 10.98 5.23
C ALA A 227 -12.13 11.28 6.08
N ALA A 228 -13.10 12.05 5.57
CA ALA A 228 -14.35 12.33 6.27
C ALA A 228 -15.17 11.04 6.47
N ALA A 229 -15.27 10.20 5.45
CA ALA A 229 -15.94 8.89 5.52
C ALA A 229 -15.25 7.93 6.50
N ILE A 230 -13.91 7.92 6.54
CA ILE A 230 -13.16 7.12 7.52
C ILE A 230 -13.43 7.62 8.95
N LEU A 231 -13.36 8.93 9.18
CA LEU A 231 -13.63 9.53 10.49
C LEU A 231 -15.07 9.29 10.96
N GLU A 232 -16.04 9.33 10.04
CA GLU A 232 -17.44 8.99 10.33
C GLU A 232 -17.57 7.54 10.83
N ALA A 233 -16.91 6.58 10.16
CA ALA A 233 -16.92 5.19 10.57
C ALA A 233 -16.19 4.95 11.91
N ILE A 234 -15.09 5.66 12.18
CA ILE A 234 -14.40 5.62 13.48
C ILE A 234 -15.34 6.15 14.57
N ALA A 235 -15.99 7.29 14.34
CA ALA A 235 -16.94 7.88 15.30
C ALA A 235 -18.19 7.02 15.54
N ALA A 236 -18.49 6.13 14.61
CA ALA A 236 -19.56 5.14 14.70
C ALA A 236 -19.09 3.77 15.25
N GLU A 237 -17.82 3.67 15.63
CA GLU A 237 -17.17 2.46 16.16
C GLU A 237 -17.27 1.23 15.26
N ILE A 238 -17.23 1.41 13.93
CA ILE A 238 -17.16 0.28 13.00
C ILE A 238 -15.83 -0.46 13.20
N PRO A 239 -15.82 -1.77 13.49
CA PRO A 239 -14.59 -2.49 13.83
C PRO A 239 -13.52 -2.48 12.73
N LEU A 240 -13.90 -2.76 11.48
CA LEU A 240 -12.98 -2.76 10.34
C LEU A 240 -13.40 -1.75 9.28
N ILE A 241 -12.49 -0.88 8.89
CA ILE A 241 -12.67 0.13 7.84
C ILE A 241 -11.68 -0.18 6.74
N VAL A 242 -12.14 -0.32 5.50
CA VAL A 242 -11.26 -0.56 4.33
C VAL A 242 -11.43 0.59 3.36
N SER A 243 -10.38 1.38 3.16
CA SER A 243 -10.39 2.52 2.23
C SER A 243 -9.47 2.26 1.05
N VAL A 244 -10.01 2.36 -0.16
CA VAL A 244 -9.25 2.04 -1.38
C VAL A 244 -8.78 3.27 -2.13
N ALA A 245 -9.28 4.46 -1.77
CA ALA A 245 -8.97 5.69 -2.48
C ALA A 245 -7.47 5.97 -2.43
N GLU A 246 -6.87 6.21 -3.59
CA GLU A 246 -5.51 6.70 -3.71
C GLU A 246 -5.50 8.23 -3.67
N HIS A 247 -4.34 8.84 -3.36
CA HIS A 247 -4.15 10.29 -3.35
C HIS A 247 -5.00 11.04 -2.31
N VAL A 248 -5.28 10.40 -1.16
CA VAL A 248 -5.91 11.09 -0.04
C VAL A 248 -4.92 12.15 0.50
N PRO A 249 -5.34 13.40 0.71
CA PRO A 249 -4.44 14.44 1.19
C PRO A 249 -3.75 14.04 2.50
N LEU A 250 -2.41 14.19 2.55
CA LEU A 250 -1.61 13.79 3.72
C LEU A 250 -2.06 14.48 5.00
N HIS A 251 -2.45 15.77 4.91
CA HIS A 251 -3.00 16.54 6.02
C HIS A 251 -4.26 15.90 6.63
N ASP A 252 -5.13 15.34 5.80
CA ASP A 252 -6.32 14.66 6.28
C ASP A 252 -5.99 13.28 6.88
N MET A 253 -4.98 12.60 6.34
CA MET A 253 -4.48 11.36 6.93
C MET A 253 -3.85 11.57 8.30
N PHE A 254 -3.22 12.71 8.59
CA PHE A 254 -2.80 13.03 9.96
C PHE A 254 -3.97 13.08 10.95
N ARG A 255 -5.12 13.60 10.54
CA ARG A 255 -6.35 13.64 11.37
C ARG A 255 -6.90 12.24 11.59
N VAL A 256 -6.96 11.42 10.54
CA VAL A 256 -7.36 10.01 10.63
C VAL A 256 -6.45 9.23 11.58
N GLN A 257 -5.13 9.40 11.44
CA GLN A 257 -4.13 8.77 12.30
C GLN A 257 -4.26 9.20 13.77
N ALA A 258 -4.54 10.47 14.04
CA ALA A 258 -4.81 10.95 15.38
C ALA A 258 -6.07 10.27 15.97
N ALA A 259 -7.16 10.22 15.21
CA ALA A 259 -8.39 9.56 15.64
C ALA A 259 -8.19 8.06 15.92
N LEU A 260 -7.48 7.35 15.03
CA LEU A 260 -7.18 5.92 15.21
C LEU A 260 -6.40 5.63 16.49
N ARG A 261 -5.46 6.52 16.88
CA ARG A 261 -4.64 6.36 18.09
C ARG A 261 -5.39 6.63 19.39
N THR A 262 -6.50 7.37 19.36
CA THR A 262 -7.24 7.79 20.57
C THR A 262 -8.42 6.87 20.93
N GLN A 263 -8.62 5.79 20.20
CA GLN A 263 -9.78 4.89 20.31
C GLN A 263 -9.32 3.43 20.22
N SER A 264 -10.18 2.47 20.63
CA SER A 264 -9.86 1.03 20.70
C SER A 264 -10.85 0.08 20.05
N ARG A 265 -11.69 0.59 19.14
CA ARG A 265 -12.74 -0.15 18.44
C ARG A 265 -12.43 -0.39 16.97
N SER A 266 -11.94 0.62 16.27
CA SER A 266 -11.79 0.62 14.82
C SER A 266 -10.35 0.36 14.38
N ARG A 267 -10.21 -0.37 13.27
CA ARG A 267 -8.97 -0.60 12.52
C ARG A 267 -9.19 -0.13 11.09
N LEU A 268 -8.19 0.53 10.49
CA LEU A 268 -8.22 0.97 9.10
C LEU A 268 -7.24 0.16 8.27
N VAL A 269 -7.70 -0.45 7.17
CA VAL A 269 -6.84 -0.96 6.09
C VAL A 269 -6.87 0.06 4.96
N GLY A 270 -5.70 0.50 4.52
CA GLY A 270 -5.52 1.61 3.59
C GLY A 270 -5.31 2.99 4.27
N PRO A 271 -5.55 4.11 3.57
CA PRO A 271 -6.04 4.24 2.19
C PRO A 271 -5.03 3.71 1.15
N ASN A 272 -5.34 3.88 -0.14
CA ASN A 272 -4.51 3.40 -1.24
C ASN A 272 -4.18 1.90 -1.12
N CYS A 273 -5.22 1.10 -0.92
CA CYS A 273 -5.06 -0.34 -0.75
C CYS A 273 -6.05 -1.13 -1.61
N PRO A 274 -5.70 -2.38 -1.99
CA PRO A 274 -6.66 -3.28 -2.62
C PRO A 274 -7.70 -3.82 -1.63
N GLY A 275 -7.41 -3.78 -0.32
CA GLY A 275 -8.29 -4.22 0.76
C GLY A 275 -7.87 -5.54 1.41
N ILE A 276 -8.85 -6.38 1.74
CA ILE A 276 -8.66 -7.66 2.44
C ILE A 276 -9.58 -8.74 1.87
N ILE A 277 -9.09 -9.97 1.75
CA ILE A 277 -9.84 -11.12 1.23
C ILE A 277 -9.44 -12.39 1.97
N ALA A 278 -10.44 -13.18 2.37
CA ALA A 278 -10.31 -14.49 3.00
C ALA A 278 -10.98 -15.54 2.10
N PRO A 279 -10.22 -16.19 1.20
CA PRO A 279 -10.81 -17.12 0.23
C PRO A 279 -11.54 -18.32 0.82
N PRO A 280 -11.06 -18.98 1.90
CA PRO A 280 -11.81 -20.08 2.54
C PRO A 280 -13.19 -19.65 3.03
N ALA A 281 -13.33 -18.41 3.48
CA ALA A 281 -14.58 -17.86 3.98
C ALA A 281 -15.45 -17.19 2.91
N LYS A 282 -14.98 -17.10 1.66
CA LYS A 282 -15.63 -16.33 0.58
C LYS A 282 -15.95 -14.88 0.98
N CYS A 283 -15.09 -14.30 1.82
CA CYS A 283 -15.26 -12.95 2.35
C CYS A 283 -14.23 -12.01 1.71
N ARG A 284 -14.68 -10.87 1.19
CA ARG A 284 -13.81 -9.85 0.61
C ARG A 284 -14.32 -8.45 0.94
N ILE A 285 -13.39 -7.53 1.19
CA ILE A 285 -13.66 -6.12 1.37
C ILE A 285 -12.60 -5.33 0.60
N GLY A 286 -13.02 -4.45 -0.30
CA GLY A 286 -12.14 -3.69 -1.19
C GLY A 286 -12.24 -4.14 -2.65
N ILE A 287 -11.17 -3.93 -3.42
CA ILE A 287 -11.13 -4.04 -4.90
C ILE A 287 -10.27 -5.20 -5.40
N MET A 288 -9.90 -6.15 -4.54
CA MET A 288 -9.16 -7.35 -4.93
C MET A 288 -9.93 -8.17 -6.01
N PRO A 289 -9.28 -8.59 -7.11
CA PRO A 289 -9.88 -9.32 -8.21
C PRO A 289 -10.13 -10.79 -7.84
N HIS A 290 -11.24 -11.03 -7.12
CA HIS A 290 -11.55 -12.28 -6.43
C HIS A 290 -11.48 -13.57 -7.28
N LEU A 291 -11.63 -13.51 -8.61
CA LEU A 291 -11.55 -14.67 -9.50
C LEU A 291 -10.16 -15.34 -9.53
N GLN A 292 -9.10 -14.64 -9.11
CA GLN A 292 -7.74 -15.18 -9.08
C GLN A 292 -7.41 -15.92 -7.78
N TYR A 293 -8.26 -15.81 -6.77
CA TYR A 293 -8.00 -16.29 -5.43
C TYR A 293 -8.58 -17.69 -5.27
N THR A 294 -7.78 -18.58 -4.69
CA THR A 294 -8.20 -19.95 -4.39
C THR A 294 -8.04 -20.22 -2.89
N PRO A 295 -9.00 -20.90 -2.23
CA PRO A 295 -8.82 -21.31 -0.84
C PRO A 295 -7.55 -22.14 -0.65
N GLY A 296 -6.78 -21.82 0.38
CA GLY A 296 -5.54 -22.51 0.69
C GLY A 296 -4.95 -22.10 2.02
N CYS A 297 -3.63 -22.19 2.15
CA CYS A 297 -2.94 -22.06 3.44
C CYS A 297 -1.88 -20.95 3.51
N VAL A 298 -1.73 -20.16 2.45
CA VAL A 298 -0.74 -19.06 2.43
C VAL A 298 -1.40 -17.72 2.77
N GLY A 299 -0.90 -17.07 3.81
CA GLY A 299 -1.24 -15.71 4.15
C GLY A 299 -0.39 -14.72 3.35
N ILE A 300 -0.96 -13.60 2.88
CA ILE A 300 -0.21 -12.60 2.12
C ILE A 300 -0.41 -11.22 2.74
N VAL A 301 0.66 -10.52 3.07
CA VAL A 301 0.61 -9.11 3.50
C VAL A 301 1.48 -8.27 2.55
N SER A 302 0.91 -7.18 2.03
CA SER A 302 1.58 -6.37 0.99
C SER A 302 1.26 -4.89 1.06
N LYS A 303 2.26 -4.04 0.82
CA LYS A 303 2.05 -2.61 0.52
C LYS A 303 1.47 -2.40 -0.88
N SER A 304 1.94 -3.19 -1.85
CA SER A 304 1.53 -3.10 -3.26
C SER A 304 0.33 -4.00 -3.58
N GLY A 305 -0.70 -3.43 -4.20
CA GLY A 305 -1.82 -4.21 -4.72
C GLY A 305 -1.42 -5.16 -5.84
N THR A 306 -0.73 -4.66 -6.87
CA THR A 306 -0.31 -5.47 -8.02
C THR A 306 0.60 -6.62 -7.62
N LEU A 307 1.59 -6.38 -6.75
CA LEU A 307 2.48 -7.44 -6.30
C LEU A 307 1.77 -8.48 -5.43
N SER A 308 0.74 -8.08 -4.69
CA SER A 308 -0.08 -9.05 -3.95
C SER A 308 -0.79 -10.03 -4.90
N TYR A 309 -1.25 -9.56 -6.07
CA TYR A 309 -1.88 -10.41 -7.09
C TYR A 309 -0.87 -11.37 -7.74
N GLU A 310 0.38 -10.92 -7.89
CA GLU A 310 1.47 -11.79 -8.35
C GLU A 310 1.77 -12.91 -7.37
N ALA A 311 1.84 -12.61 -6.07
CA ALA A 311 2.02 -13.62 -5.03
C ALA A 311 0.83 -14.60 -4.96
N VAL A 312 -0.41 -14.10 -5.11
CA VAL A 312 -1.62 -14.93 -5.26
C VAL A 312 -1.46 -15.88 -6.45
N GLY A 313 -1.12 -15.37 -7.63
CA GLY A 313 -0.91 -16.19 -8.81
C GLY A 313 0.21 -17.22 -8.64
N ALA A 314 1.32 -16.84 -8.03
CA ALA A 314 2.46 -17.71 -7.79
C ALA A 314 2.12 -18.86 -6.82
N THR A 315 1.46 -18.56 -5.71
CA THR A 315 1.07 -19.58 -4.71
C THR A 315 -0.07 -20.47 -5.19
N THR A 316 -1.03 -19.92 -5.95
CA THR A 316 -2.11 -20.70 -6.60
C THR A 316 -1.56 -21.69 -7.62
N ARG A 317 -0.57 -21.30 -8.44
CA ARG A 317 0.08 -22.22 -9.40
C ARG A 317 0.78 -23.38 -8.72
N GLU A 318 1.29 -23.16 -7.50
CA GLU A 318 1.83 -24.25 -6.71
C GLU A 318 0.76 -25.12 -6.03
N GLY A 319 -0.54 -24.79 -6.15
CA GLY A 319 -1.62 -25.50 -5.46
C GLY A 319 -1.68 -25.20 -3.96
N LEU A 320 -1.03 -24.14 -3.50
CA LEU A 320 -1.01 -23.76 -2.09
C LEU A 320 -2.24 -22.91 -1.69
N GLY A 321 -2.80 -22.17 -2.64
CA GLY A 321 -3.90 -21.22 -2.45
C GLY A 321 -3.62 -20.18 -1.36
N GLN A 322 -4.65 -19.47 -0.91
CA GLN A 322 -4.53 -18.41 0.08
C GLN A 322 -5.52 -18.58 1.23
N SER A 323 -5.06 -18.27 2.46
CA SER A 323 -5.87 -18.24 3.68
C SER A 323 -6.47 -16.86 3.93
N LEU A 324 -5.61 -15.83 3.95
CA LEU A 324 -5.96 -14.43 4.15
C LEU A 324 -4.95 -13.53 3.41
N CYS A 325 -5.44 -12.59 2.59
CA CYS A 325 -4.59 -11.58 1.95
C CYS A 325 -4.97 -10.18 2.44
N ILE A 326 -3.98 -9.42 2.91
CA ILE A 326 -4.13 -8.06 3.44
C ILE A 326 -3.23 -7.12 2.61
N GLY A 327 -3.84 -6.27 1.80
CA GLY A 327 -3.14 -5.15 1.20
C GLY A 327 -3.20 -3.97 2.15
N VAL A 328 -2.08 -3.61 2.79
CA VAL A 328 -2.04 -2.51 3.76
C VAL A 328 -2.05 -1.13 3.10
N GLY A 329 -1.58 -1.08 1.85
CA GLY A 329 -1.55 0.12 1.01
C GLY A 329 -0.16 0.77 0.88
N GLY A 330 -0.02 1.59 -0.16
CA GLY A 330 1.24 2.23 -0.55
C GLY A 330 1.47 3.64 0.04
N ASP A 331 0.53 4.16 0.81
CA ASP A 331 0.61 5.51 1.38
C ASP A 331 1.64 5.59 2.52
N MET A 332 2.13 6.81 2.79
CA MET A 332 3.11 7.06 3.85
C MET A 332 2.55 6.81 5.26
N LEU A 333 1.23 6.97 5.44
CA LEU A 333 0.54 6.86 6.73
C LEU A 333 -0.60 5.83 6.63
N PRO A 334 -0.28 4.53 6.44
CA PRO A 334 -1.31 3.51 6.36
C PRO A 334 -2.00 3.33 7.72
N GLY A 335 -3.28 2.99 7.70
CA GLY A 335 -4.04 2.71 8.93
C GLY A 335 -3.63 1.40 9.61
N THR A 336 -3.11 0.45 8.84
CA THR A 336 -2.53 -0.83 9.29
C THR A 336 -1.14 -0.92 8.71
N SER A 337 -0.14 -1.14 9.55
CA SER A 337 1.26 -1.32 9.12
C SER A 337 1.53 -2.72 8.58
N LEU A 338 2.64 -2.88 7.86
CA LEU A 338 3.11 -4.20 7.40
C LEU A 338 3.34 -5.17 8.58
N ARG A 339 3.89 -4.66 9.69
CA ARG A 339 4.07 -5.40 10.95
C ARG A 339 2.75 -5.92 11.52
N GLU A 340 1.71 -5.09 11.56
CA GLU A 340 0.40 -5.48 12.09
C GLU A 340 -0.33 -6.47 11.18
N GLY A 341 -0.20 -6.32 9.86
CA GLY A 341 -0.69 -7.31 8.91
C GLY A 341 0.02 -8.65 9.06
N LEU A 342 1.35 -8.64 9.25
CA LEU A 342 2.13 -9.85 9.57
C LEU A 342 1.64 -10.49 10.88
N GLU A 343 1.42 -9.71 11.93
CA GLU A 343 0.89 -10.21 13.20
C GLU A 343 -0.47 -10.89 13.03
N ALA A 344 -1.37 -10.33 12.21
CA ALA A 344 -2.66 -10.96 11.93
C ALA A 344 -2.49 -12.35 11.26
N LEU A 345 -1.57 -12.49 10.31
CA LEU A 345 -1.28 -13.76 9.64
C LEU A 345 -0.57 -14.78 10.55
N LEU A 346 0.29 -14.31 11.45
CA LEU A 346 0.92 -15.15 12.45
C LEU A 346 -0.11 -15.71 13.44
N ARG A 347 -1.16 -14.95 13.76
CA ARG A 347 -2.27 -15.38 14.62
C ARG A 347 -3.34 -16.21 13.90
N ASP A 348 -3.47 -16.10 12.58
CA ASP A 348 -4.46 -16.84 11.81
C ASP A 348 -4.15 -18.35 11.74
N GLU A 349 -5.01 -19.20 12.30
CA GLU A 349 -4.79 -20.65 12.35
C GLU A 349 -4.82 -21.32 10.97
N GLY A 350 -5.54 -20.72 10.00
CA GLY A 350 -5.60 -21.22 8.62
C GLY A 350 -4.31 -20.99 7.83
N THR A 351 -3.47 -20.06 8.29
CA THR A 351 -2.20 -19.70 7.65
C THR A 351 -1.08 -20.61 8.10
N LYS A 352 -0.51 -21.38 7.16
CA LYS A 352 0.66 -22.24 7.37
C LYS A 352 1.97 -21.56 6.95
N GLY A 353 1.92 -20.75 5.90
CA GLY A 353 3.07 -19.98 5.40
C GLY A 353 2.67 -18.55 5.05
N ILE A 354 3.62 -17.62 5.09
CA ILE A 354 3.35 -16.18 4.93
C ILE A 354 4.20 -15.60 3.80
N VAL A 355 3.58 -14.86 2.89
CA VAL A 355 4.29 -13.98 1.94
C VAL A 355 4.24 -12.55 2.44
N LEU A 356 5.41 -11.94 2.65
CA LEU A 356 5.58 -10.56 3.09
C LEU A 356 6.17 -9.72 1.96
N LEU A 357 5.40 -8.76 1.47
CA LEU A 357 5.77 -7.93 0.33
C LEU A 357 5.98 -6.48 0.75
N GLY A 358 7.25 -6.08 0.77
CA GLY A 358 7.69 -4.73 1.10
C GLY A 358 8.16 -3.94 -0.10
N GLU A 359 8.54 -2.69 0.15
CA GLU A 359 9.01 -1.74 -0.86
C GLU A 359 10.13 -0.86 -0.26
N ILE A 360 10.93 -0.21 -1.10
CA ILE A 360 11.79 0.90 -0.65
C ILE A 360 11.00 2.01 0.06
N GLY A 361 11.71 2.81 0.85
CA GLY A 361 11.13 3.92 1.61
C GLY A 361 10.60 3.49 2.98
N GLY A 362 10.89 4.30 4.00
CA GLY A 362 10.52 4.04 5.40
C GLY A 362 11.18 2.81 6.02
N GLU A 363 10.71 2.41 7.20
CA GLU A 363 11.29 1.35 8.03
C GLU A 363 10.30 0.20 8.32
N ALA A 364 9.15 0.17 7.65
CA ALA A 364 8.07 -0.80 7.93
C ALA A 364 8.54 -2.27 7.87
N GLU A 365 9.45 -2.59 6.94
CA GLU A 365 10.02 -3.91 6.79
C GLU A 365 11.03 -4.24 7.90
N MET A 366 11.77 -3.24 8.40
CA MET A 366 12.66 -3.39 9.55
C MET A 366 11.84 -3.66 10.83
N GLU A 367 10.74 -2.94 11.01
CA GLU A 367 9.80 -3.17 12.13
C GLU A 367 9.16 -4.55 12.06
N ALA A 368 8.75 -4.99 10.85
CA ALA A 368 8.21 -6.32 10.65
C ALA A 368 9.26 -7.42 10.94
N ALA A 369 10.51 -7.23 10.52
CA ALA A 369 11.62 -8.14 10.81
C ALA A 369 11.89 -8.24 12.32
N GLY A 370 12.03 -7.10 13.01
CA GLY A 370 12.25 -7.08 14.46
C GLY A 370 11.11 -7.75 15.23
N PHE A 371 9.86 -7.48 14.85
CA PHE A 371 8.70 -8.13 15.43
C PHE A 371 8.68 -9.65 15.18
N LEU A 372 8.99 -10.09 13.95
CA LEU A 372 9.04 -11.51 13.61
C LEU A 372 10.11 -12.26 14.42
N SER A 373 11.30 -11.65 14.59
CA SER A 373 12.35 -12.21 15.45
C SER A 373 11.86 -12.39 16.89
N MET A 374 11.26 -11.35 17.48
CA MET A 374 10.69 -11.43 18.83
C MET A 374 9.60 -12.51 18.94
N TRP A 375 8.69 -12.55 17.97
CA TRP A 375 7.63 -13.56 17.91
C TRP A 375 8.21 -14.98 17.87
N ASN A 376 9.20 -15.21 17.01
CA ASN A 376 9.84 -16.52 16.83
C ASN A 376 10.65 -16.96 18.06
N GLU A 377 11.22 -16.02 18.82
CA GLU A 377 11.88 -16.30 20.10
C GLU A 377 10.87 -16.74 21.17
N GLU A 378 9.77 -15.99 21.32
CA GLU A 378 8.72 -16.32 22.29
C GLU A 378 8.04 -17.66 21.95
N LEU A 379 7.78 -17.90 20.67
CA LEU A 379 7.24 -19.15 20.17
C LEU A 379 8.19 -20.32 20.44
N GLY A 380 9.50 -20.12 20.27
CA GLY A 380 10.51 -21.13 20.60
C GLY A 380 10.54 -21.47 22.10
N ARG A 381 10.40 -20.48 22.98
CA ARG A 381 10.33 -20.69 24.45
C ARG A 381 9.08 -21.47 24.88
N SER A 382 7.99 -21.32 24.14
CA SER A 382 6.71 -22.00 24.40
C SER A 382 6.56 -23.34 23.66
N GLY A 383 7.56 -23.76 22.88
CA GLY A 383 7.53 -25.00 22.11
C GLY A 383 6.62 -24.96 20.88
N GLY A 384 6.23 -23.77 20.42
CA GLY A 384 5.43 -23.59 19.21
C GLY A 384 6.23 -23.72 17.92
N ARG A 385 5.53 -23.97 16.80
CA ARG A 385 6.13 -24.10 15.46
C ARG A 385 6.08 -22.77 14.71
N ARG A 386 7.23 -22.34 14.19
CA ARG A 386 7.35 -21.14 13.34
C ARG A 386 6.61 -21.33 12.03
N LYS A 387 5.95 -20.28 11.55
CA LYS A 387 5.36 -20.26 10.21
C LYS A 387 6.45 -19.82 9.22
N PRO A 388 6.72 -20.58 8.14
CA PRO A 388 7.64 -20.14 7.10
C PRO A 388 7.23 -18.80 6.50
N VAL A 389 8.21 -17.94 6.22
CA VAL A 389 7.97 -16.62 5.62
C VAL A 389 8.83 -16.45 4.37
N VAL A 390 8.19 -16.14 3.24
CA VAL A 390 8.86 -15.68 2.02
C VAL A 390 8.68 -14.17 1.89
N GLY A 391 9.78 -13.45 1.70
CA GLY A 391 9.81 -12.00 1.59
C GLY A 391 10.21 -11.52 0.20
N MET A 392 9.77 -10.34 -0.20
CA MET A 392 10.32 -9.62 -1.36
C MET A 392 10.33 -8.12 -1.09
N ILE A 393 11.42 -7.45 -1.46
CA ILE A 393 11.57 -5.99 -1.40
C ILE A 393 11.67 -5.43 -2.81
N THR A 394 10.69 -4.64 -3.23
CA THR A 394 10.71 -4.00 -4.55
C THR A 394 11.47 -2.68 -4.54
N GLY A 395 11.88 -2.23 -5.73
CA GLY A 395 12.56 -0.94 -5.92
C GLY A 395 14.05 -0.96 -5.61
N ARG A 396 14.70 -2.13 -5.53
CA ARG A 396 16.13 -2.26 -5.26
C ARG A 396 17.02 -1.48 -6.25
N THR A 397 16.62 -1.40 -7.51
CA THR A 397 17.32 -0.67 -8.58
C THR A 397 16.83 0.78 -8.76
N ALA A 398 16.04 1.29 -7.80
CA ALA A 398 15.50 2.64 -7.87
C ALA A 398 16.61 3.71 -7.90
N PRO A 399 16.55 4.69 -8.83
CA PRO A 399 17.42 5.86 -8.76
C PRO A 399 17.22 6.61 -7.44
N ARG A 400 18.33 7.02 -6.81
CA ARG A 400 18.34 7.78 -5.55
C ARG A 400 17.57 9.09 -5.70
N GLY A 401 16.83 9.48 -4.66
CA GLY A 401 16.10 10.75 -4.60
C GLY A 401 14.84 10.80 -5.46
N ARG A 402 14.41 9.68 -6.08
CA ARG A 402 13.12 9.61 -6.77
C ARG A 402 12.05 8.97 -5.90
N VAL A 403 10.83 9.50 -6.03
CA VAL A 403 9.60 8.88 -5.53
C VAL A 403 9.11 7.93 -6.62
N MET A 404 8.83 6.68 -6.25
CA MET A 404 8.21 5.69 -7.16
C MET A 404 6.68 5.84 -7.16
N GLY A 405 5.96 4.95 -7.85
CA GLY A 405 4.51 5.08 -8.03
C GLY A 405 3.72 5.21 -6.73
N HIS A 406 4.14 4.55 -5.64
CA HIS A 406 3.53 4.74 -4.34
C HIS A 406 4.13 5.93 -3.57
N ALA A 407 3.28 6.72 -2.93
CA ALA A 407 3.70 7.89 -2.14
C ALA A 407 4.71 7.55 -1.02
N GLY A 408 4.63 6.33 -0.45
CA GLY A 408 5.57 5.82 0.54
C GLY A 408 6.94 5.41 0.01
N ALA A 409 7.09 5.27 -1.31
CA ALA A 409 8.27 4.70 -1.95
C ALA A 409 9.30 5.78 -2.32
N VAL A 410 9.81 6.47 -1.30
CA VAL A 410 10.82 7.51 -1.45
C VAL A 410 12.22 6.93 -1.22
N ALA A 411 13.06 6.93 -2.26
CA ALA A 411 14.46 6.52 -2.14
C ALA A 411 15.28 7.59 -1.38
N GLY A 412 15.85 7.24 -0.22
CA GLY A 412 16.60 8.17 0.64
C GLY A 412 16.19 8.16 2.12
N SER A 413 15.27 7.26 2.51
CA SER A 413 15.03 6.93 3.92
C SER A 413 16.24 6.29 4.60
N SER A 414 16.24 6.28 5.93
CA SER A 414 17.28 5.71 6.80
C SER A 414 17.68 4.27 6.45
N ALA A 415 16.73 3.42 6.03
CA ALA A 415 17.01 2.04 5.62
C ALA A 415 16.99 1.87 4.10
N THR A 416 18.07 1.30 3.54
CA THR A 416 18.15 0.92 2.13
C THR A 416 17.40 -0.40 1.85
N ALA A 417 17.16 -0.73 0.57
CA ALA A 417 16.59 -2.03 0.20
C ALA A 417 17.45 -3.20 0.73
N ASP A 418 18.78 -3.08 0.65
CA ASP A 418 19.69 -4.13 1.13
C ASP A 418 19.70 -4.22 2.66
N ASP A 419 19.52 -3.12 3.40
CA ASP A 419 19.33 -3.16 4.86
C ASP A 419 18.07 -3.93 5.24
N LYS A 420 16.96 -3.66 4.55
CA LYS A 420 15.67 -4.34 4.76
C LYS A 420 15.76 -5.84 4.48
N ILE A 421 16.43 -6.21 3.37
CA ILE A 421 16.69 -7.62 3.01
C ILE A 421 17.48 -8.30 4.13
N ARG A 422 18.59 -7.71 4.57
CA ARG A 422 19.42 -8.28 5.65
C ARG A 422 18.62 -8.45 6.95
N ALA A 423 17.81 -7.48 7.32
CA ALA A 423 17.00 -7.55 8.54
C ALA A 423 15.96 -8.68 8.46
N LEU A 424 15.27 -8.81 7.33
CA LEU A 424 14.30 -9.88 7.12
C LEU A 424 14.97 -11.26 7.10
N GLU A 425 16.11 -11.41 6.42
CA GLU A 425 16.88 -12.66 6.42
C GLU A 425 17.33 -13.06 7.83
N ALA A 426 17.80 -12.09 8.63
CA ALA A 426 18.16 -12.31 10.03
C ALA A 426 16.97 -12.73 10.90
N ALA A 427 15.74 -12.35 10.52
CA ALA A 427 14.50 -12.78 11.17
C ALA A 427 13.99 -14.16 10.70
N GLY A 428 14.70 -14.82 9.77
CA GLY A 428 14.34 -16.12 9.22
C GLY A 428 13.43 -16.06 8.00
N VAL A 429 13.31 -14.90 7.34
CA VAL A 429 12.55 -14.75 6.09
C VAL A 429 13.39 -15.18 4.89
N ARG A 430 12.84 -16.02 4.01
CA ARG A 430 13.50 -16.33 2.75
C ARG A 430 13.17 -15.30 1.67
N ILE A 431 14.17 -14.60 1.15
CA ILE A 431 13.98 -13.52 0.18
C ILE A 431 13.92 -14.07 -1.24
N ALA A 432 12.79 -13.84 -1.90
CA ALA A 432 12.61 -14.00 -3.34
C ALA A 432 13.21 -12.80 -4.06
N VAL A 433 14.03 -13.05 -5.09
CA VAL A 433 14.61 -11.99 -5.93
C VAL A 433 13.60 -11.53 -6.98
N HIS A 434 12.68 -12.42 -7.35
CA HIS A 434 11.73 -12.23 -8.43
C HIS A 434 10.32 -12.76 -8.07
N PRO A 435 9.22 -12.13 -8.53
CA PRO A 435 7.86 -12.57 -8.15
C PRO A 435 7.55 -14.03 -8.52
N GLY A 436 8.16 -14.52 -9.60
CA GLY A 436 8.03 -15.91 -10.03
C GLY A 436 8.60 -16.96 -9.06
N GLU A 437 9.50 -16.56 -8.15
CA GLU A 437 10.13 -17.45 -7.16
C GLU A 437 9.28 -17.61 -5.90
N ILE A 438 8.33 -16.70 -5.65
CA ILE A 438 7.53 -16.67 -4.41
C ILE A 438 6.81 -18.01 -4.17
N GLY A 439 6.15 -18.53 -5.21
CA GLY A 439 5.41 -19.79 -5.13
C GLY A 439 6.32 -20.98 -4.83
N PRO A 440 7.32 -21.27 -5.70
CA PRO A 440 8.27 -22.36 -5.49
C PRO A 440 8.97 -22.33 -4.13
N LEU A 441 9.48 -21.15 -3.70
CA LEU A 441 10.14 -21.02 -2.39
C LEU A 441 9.17 -21.29 -1.23
N MET A 442 7.93 -20.82 -1.32
CA MET A 442 6.94 -21.10 -0.28
C MET A 442 6.61 -22.59 -0.22
N ARG A 443 6.52 -23.26 -1.38
CA ARG A 443 6.27 -24.70 -1.46
C ARG A 443 7.39 -25.49 -0.79
N GLU A 444 8.63 -25.20 -1.15
CA GLU A 444 9.84 -25.82 -0.57
C GLU A 444 9.84 -25.72 0.97
N LEU A 445 9.68 -24.50 1.51
CA LEU A 445 9.69 -24.29 2.96
C LEU A 445 8.54 -25.01 3.68
N LEU A 446 7.35 -25.10 3.06
CA LEU A 446 6.22 -25.82 3.65
C LEU A 446 6.44 -27.35 3.62
N GLU A 447 7.15 -27.88 2.63
CA GLU A 447 7.51 -29.30 2.55
C GLU A 447 8.58 -29.66 3.59
N GLU A 448 9.59 -28.82 3.77
CA GLU A 448 10.64 -28.97 4.79
C GLU A 448 10.05 -29.04 6.21
N GLU A 449 9.01 -28.25 6.48
CA GLU A 449 8.29 -28.24 7.77
C GLU A 449 7.19 -29.31 7.87
N GLY A 450 7.00 -30.14 6.83
CA GLY A 450 5.97 -31.18 6.77
C GLY A 450 4.53 -30.65 6.83
N LEU A 451 4.32 -29.41 6.40
CA LEU A 451 3.02 -28.70 6.45
C LEU A 451 2.15 -28.97 5.22
N VAL A 452 2.77 -29.43 4.12
CA VAL A 452 2.15 -29.91 2.87
C VAL A 452 2.85 -31.18 2.38
N GLY A 453 2.17 -31.97 1.54
CA GLY A 453 2.75 -33.18 0.96
C GLY A 453 3.75 -32.86 -0.17
N GLY A 454 4.81 -33.68 -0.27
CA GLY A 454 5.77 -33.64 -1.37
C GLY A 454 5.10 -33.91 -2.72
N ARG A 455 5.64 -33.32 -3.80
CA ARG A 455 5.21 -33.60 -5.18
C ARG A 455 5.68 -34.94 -5.71
#